data_AF-A0A1S9PKL9-F1
#
_entry.id   AF-A0A1S9PKL9-F1
#
_cell.length_a   1.000
_cell.length_b   1.000
_cell.length_c   1.000
_cell.angle_alpha   90.00
_cell.angle_beta   90.00
_cell.angle_gamma   90.00
#
_symmetry.space_group_name_H-M   'P 1'
#
loop_
_entity.id
_entity.type
_entity.pdbx_description
1 polymer ?
#
loop_
_entity_poly.entity_id
_entity_poly.type
_entity_poly.pdbx_seq_one_letter_code
_entity_poly.pdbx_strand_id
1 'polypeptide(L)'
;MKYTASRLSEGNKVFPAEIYTEENGITIKIPGLFSGDTTTIAYESISAVEIDTPMIGYSTIRFYHSGNKVEAHGFTKHDVEEIKDYIENGRRRARSNG
;
A
#
# COMPACT_ATOMS: atom_id res chain seq x y z
N MET A 1 -9.03 -1.36 -7.20
CA MET A 1 -9.63 -0.18 -6.51
C MET A 1 -8.54 0.86 -6.28
N LYS A 2 -8.88 2.15 -6.20
CA LYS A 2 -7.91 3.24 -6.01
C LYS A 2 -8.08 3.88 -4.63
N TYR A 3 -7.00 3.96 -3.87
CA TYR A 3 -6.90 4.63 -2.58
C TYR A 3 -5.94 5.81 -2.70
N THR A 4 -6.31 6.95 -2.14
CA THR A 4 -5.52 8.18 -2.20
C THR A 4 -5.24 8.66 -0.78
N ALA A 5 -3.96 8.86 -0.47
CA ALA A 5 -3.55 9.40 0.82
C ALA A 5 -4.03 10.84 0.98
N SER A 6 -4.27 11.22 2.23
CA SER A 6 -4.58 12.60 2.58
C SER A 6 -3.39 13.51 2.34
N ARG A 7 -3.66 14.64 1.68
CA ARG A 7 -2.66 15.70 1.39
C ARG A 7 -2.16 16.43 2.65
N LEU A 8 -2.82 16.19 3.78
CA LEU A 8 -2.54 16.79 5.08
C LEU A 8 -1.56 15.98 5.93
N SER A 9 -1.23 14.74 5.54
CA SER A 9 -0.20 13.95 6.23
C SER A 9 1.21 14.45 5.86
N GLU A 10 2.16 14.33 6.80
CA GLU A 10 3.56 14.72 6.57
C GLU A 10 4.12 14.08 5.29
N GLY A 11 4.82 14.88 4.47
CA GLY A 11 5.38 14.46 3.17
C GLY A 11 4.46 14.65 1.95
N ASN A 12 3.14 14.79 2.12
CA ASN A 12 2.16 14.81 1.00
C ASN A 12 1.73 16.22 0.55
N LYS A 13 2.47 17.28 0.92
CA LYS A 13 2.07 18.70 0.71
C LYS A 13 1.89 19.11 -0.76
N VAL A 14 2.41 18.35 -1.72
CA VAL A 14 2.31 18.70 -3.16
C VAL A 14 1.61 17.60 -3.97
N PHE A 15 1.88 16.33 -3.71
CA PHE A 15 1.18 15.19 -4.34
C PHE A 15 0.93 14.07 -3.32
N PRO A 16 -0.30 13.55 -3.19
CA PRO A 16 -0.59 12.45 -2.27
C PRO A 16 -0.09 11.11 -2.80
N ALA A 17 0.28 10.19 -1.90
CA ALA A 17 0.51 8.80 -2.27
C ALA A 17 -0.77 8.14 -2.78
N GLU A 18 -0.67 7.30 -3.81
CA GLU A 18 -1.79 6.56 -4.38
C GLU A 18 -1.49 5.07 -4.38
N ILE A 19 -2.49 4.26 -4.02
CA ILE A 19 -2.41 2.80 -4.06
C ILE A 19 -3.54 2.30 -4.96
N TYR A 20 -3.17 1.52 -5.97
CA TYR A 20 -4.08 0.88 -6.91
C TYR A 20 -4.03 -0.61 -6.67
N THR A 21 -5.15 -1.20 -6.26
CA THR A 21 -5.30 -2.65 -6.19
C THR A 21 -5.73 -3.18 -7.55
N GLU A 22 -4.93 -4.09 -8.10
CA GLU A 22 -5.16 -4.78 -9.36
C GLU A 22 -5.43 -6.27 -9.10
N GLU A 23 -5.76 -7.02 -10.16
CA GLU A 23 -6.10 -8.44 -10.03
C GLU A 23 -4.89 -9.30 -9.64
N ASN A 24 -3.70 -8.95 -10.13
CA ASN A 24 -2.46 -9.71 -9.94
C ASN A 24 -1.46 -9.07 -8.97
N GLY A 25 -1.73 -7.84 -8.50
CA GLY A 25 -0.85 -7.13 -7.58
C GLY A 25 -1.38 -5.79 -7.13
N ILE A 26 -0.51 -5.03 -6.48
CA ILE A 26 -0.77 -3.64 -6.07
C ILE A 26 0.23 -2.72 -6.72
N THR A 27 -0.24 -1.56 -7.16
CA THR A 27 0.58 -0.50 -7.73
C THR A 27 0.59 0.68 -6.76
N ILE A 28 1.79 1.06 -6.32
CA ILE A 28 2.01 2.11 -5.32
C ILE A 28 2.72 3.28 -6.01
N LYS A 29 2.19 4.48 -5.82
CA LYS A 29 2.76 5.71 -6.37
C LYS A 29 3.02 6.68 -5.22
N ILE A 30 4.28 6.83 -4.82
CA ILE A 30 4.69 7.72 -3.74
C ILE A 30 5.65 8.78 -4.30
N PRO A 31 5.22 10.05 -4.36
CA PRO A 31 6.08 11.13 -4.82
C PRO A 31 7.15 11.46 -3.77
N GLY A 32 8.41 11.59 -4.20
CA GLY A 32 9.49 12.14 -3.37
C GLY A 32 10.30 11.17 -2.50
N LEU A 33 9.84 9.93 -2.27
CA LEU A 33 10.61 8.93 -1.51
C LEU A 33 11.50 8.04 -2.40
N PHE A 34 11.15 7.89 -3.68
CA PHE A 34 11.83 7.02 -4.65
C PHE A 34 11.83 7.60 -6.08
N SER A 35 12.11 8.90 -6.27
CA SER A 35 12.14 9.52 -7.61
C SER A 35 10.82 9.46 -8.42
N GLY A 36 9.65 9.45 -7.75
CA GLY A 36 8.35 9.51 -8.43
C GLY A 36 7.96 8.24 -9.21
N ASP A 37 8.73 7.17 -9.06
CA ASP A 37 8.50 5.93 -9.77
C ASP A 37 7.30 5.16 -9.21
N THR A 38 6.44 4.74 -10.13
CA THR A 38 5.31 3.85 -9.85
C THR A 38 5.85 2.45 -9.61
N THR A 39 5.59 1.87 -8.44
CA THR A 39 6.07 0.53 -8.10
C THR A 39 4.90 -0.45 -8.11
N THR A 40 4.94 -1.42 -9.01
CA THR A 40 3.97 -2.53 -9.03
C THR A 40 4.56 -3.74 -8.33
N ILE A 41 3.85 -4.25 -7.33
CA ILE A 41 4.23 -5.39 -6.49
C ILE A 41 3.21 -6.50 -6.72
N ALA A 42 3.65 -7.64 -7.25
CA ALA A 42 2.79 -8.81 -7.45
C ALA A 42 2.42 -9.46 -6.10
N TYR A 43 1.20 -9.97 -5.94
CA TYR A 43 0.74 -10.54 -4.65
C TYR A 43 1.63 -11.70 -4.16
N GLU A 44 2.12 -12.51 -5.09
CA GLU A 44 3.05 -13.61 -4.81
C GLU A 44 4.39 -13.14 -4.23
N SER A 45 4.84 -11.94 -4.62
CA SER A 45 6.10 -11.36 -4.14
C SER A 45 5.97 -10.72 -2.75
N ILE A 46 4.74 -10.50 -2.27
CA ILE A 46 4.46 -9.92 -0.97
C ILE A 46 4.67 -10.97 0.12
N SER A 47 5.74 -10.77 0.89
CA SER A 47 6.08 -11.59 2.05
C SER A 47 5.17 -11.25 3.24
N ALA A 48 4.98 -9.95 3.52
CA ALA A 48 4.19 -9.48 4.65
C ALA A 48 3.58 -8.09 4.38
N VAL A 49 2.47 -7.81 5.07
CA VAL A 49 1.82 -6.49 5.10
C VAL A 49 1.58 -6.11 6.55
N GLU A 50 2.07 -4.95 6.93
CA GLU A 50 1.85 -4.37 8.25
C GLU A 50 1.07 -3.07 8.13
N ILE A 51 0.14 -2.85 9.06
CA ILE A 51 -0.61 -1.60 9.16
C ILE A 51 -0.36 -1.01 10.54
N ASP A 52 -0.16 0.29 10.58
CA ASP A 52 0.05 1.08 11.78
C ASP A 52 -1.04 2.16 11.80
N THR A 53 -1.99 1.97 12.71
CA THR A 53 -3.24 2.75 12.77
C THR A 53 -3.29 3.47 14.13
N PRO A 54 -2.74 4.70 14.23
CA PRO A 54 -2.84 5.46 15.46
C PRO A 54 -4.29 5.80 15.77
N MET A 55 -4.63 5.95 17.05
CA MET A 55 -6.01 6.19 17.49
C MET A 55 -6.58 7.52 16.97
N ILE A 56 -5.70 8.50 16.72
CA ILE A 56 -6.02 9.81 16.13
C ILE A 56 -4.97 10.11 15.07
N GLY A 57 -5.41 10.48 13.86
CA GLY A 57 -4.53 10.87 12.75
C GLY A 57 -4.62 9.92 11.55
N TYR A 58 -3.54 9.88 10.78
CA TYR A 58 -3.44 9.05 9.58
C TYR A 58 -2.74 7.74 9.86
N SER A 59 -3.15 6.73 9.12
CA SER A 59 -2.57 5.39 9.17
C SER A 59 -1.45 5.23 8.15
N THR A 60 -0.59 4.26 8.45
CA THR A 60 0.56 3.88 7.64
C THR A 60 0.41 2.43 7.24
N ILE A 61 0.74 2.10 6.01
CA ILE A 61 0.82 0.73 5.53
C ILE A 61 2.24 0.44 5.03
N ARG A 62 2.79 -0.70 5.45
CA ARG A 62 4.14 -1.18 5.11
C ARG A 62 4.01 -2.51 4.38
N PHE A 63 4.63 -2.58 3.20
CA PHE A 63 4.69 -3.78 2.37
C PHE A 63 6.12 -4.30 2.35
N TYR A 64 6.27 -5.60 2.55
CA TYR A 64 7.54 -6.30 2.44
C TYR A 64 7.49 -7.22 1.23
N HIS A 65 8.36 -6.97 0.24
CA HIS A 65 8.43 -7.78 -0.97
C HIS A 65 9.89 -8.01 -1.37
N SER A 66 10.27 -9.25 -1.65
CA SER A 66 11.63 -9.60 -2.12
C SER A 66 12.79 -8.96 -1.34
N GLY A 67 12.64 -8.77 -0.02
CA GLY A 67 13.64 -8.10 0.85
C GLY A 67 13.60 -6.57 0.86
N ASN A 68 12.77 -5.94 0.02
CA ASN A 68 12.50 -4.51 0.03
C ASN A 68 11.31 -4.17 0.94
N LYS A 69 11.38 -3.00 1.57
CA LYS A 69 10.31 -2.43 2.38
C LYS A 69 9.76 -1.18 1.69
N VAL A 70 8.47 -1.19 1.40
CA VAL A 70 7.74 -0.03 0.86
C VAL A 70 6.78 0.47 1.93
N GLU A 71 6.90 1.74 2.30
CA GLU A 71 6.11 2.36 3.35
C GLU A 71 5.29 3.52 2.77
N ALA A 72 3.98 3.51 3.00
CA ALA A 72 3.05 4.50 2.50
C ALA A 72 2.23 5.09 3.66
N HIS A 73 2.31 6.40 3.83
CA HIS A 73 1.64 7.14 4.92
C HIS A 73 0.51 8.02 4.39
N GLY A 74 -0.43 8.37 5.28
CA GLY A 74 -1.47 9.36 5.01
C GLY A 74 -2.83 8.77 4.67
N PHE A 75 -3.00 7.46 4.77
CA PHE A 75 -4.26 6.79 4.50
C PHE A 75 -5.16 6.83 5.73
N THR A 76 -6.48 6.68 5.55
CA THR A 76 -7.36 6.48 6.70
C THR A 76 -7.20 5.07 7.25
N LYS A 77 -7.64 4.85 8.49
CA LYS A 77 -7.65 3.50 9.09
C LYS A 77 -8.44 2.52 8.22
N HIS A 78 -9.59 2.96 7.71
CA HIS A 78 -10.44 2.15 6.85
C HIS A 78 -9.72 1.76 5.55
N ASP A 79 -9.05 2.72 4.89
CA ASP A 79 -8.32 2.44 3.65
C ASP A 79 -7.23 1.37 3.85
N VAL A 80 -6.42 1.47 4.91
CA VAL A 80 -5.33 0.51 5.15
C VAL A 80 -5.85 -0.88 5.52
N GLU A 81 -6.99 -0.96 6.20
CA GLU A 81 -7.67 -2.22 6.49
C GLU A 81 -8.20 -2.85 5.20
N GLU A 82 -8.88 -2.09 4.33
CA GLU A 82 -9.38 -2.59 3.05
C GLU A 82 -8.24 -3.03 2.11
N ILE A 83 -7.14 -2.27 2.04
CA ILE A 83 -5.97 -2.65 1.24
C ILE A 83 -5.38 -3.96 1.74
N LYS A 84 -5.23 -4.11 3.06
CA LYS A 84 -4.70 -5.33 3.67
C LYS A 84 -5.58 -6.54 3.34
N ASP A 85 -6.89 -6.41 3.50
CA ASP A 85 -7.84 -7.48 3.18
C ASP A 85 -7.80 -7.84 1.69
N TYR A 86 -7.68 -6.84 0.82
CA TYR A 86 -7.56 -7.07 -0.61
C TYR A 86 -6.29 -7.86 -0.96
N ILE A 87 -5.15 -7.50 -0.36
CA ILE A 87 -3.87 -8.20 -0.55
C ILE A 87 -3.94 -9.61 -0.01
N GLU A 88 -4.44 -9.83 1.20
CA GLU A 88 -4.56 -11.16 1.79
C GLU A 88 -5.45 -12.07 0.94
N ASN A 89 -6.56 -11.54 0.41
CA ASN A 89 -7.40 -12.27 -0.53
C ASN A 89 -6.70 -12.55 -1.86
N GLY A 90 -5.95 -11.58 -2.42
CA GLY A 90 -5.15 -11.75 -3.62
C GLY A 90 -4.07 -12.84 -3.46
N ARG A 91 -3.37 -12.84 -2.32
CA ARG A 91 -2.36 -13.85 -1.96
C ARG A 91 -2.97 -15.25 -1.84
N ARG A 92 -4.16 -15.38 -1.25
CA ARG A 92 -4.87 -16.66 -1.17
C ARG A 92 -5.22 -17.20 -2.56
N ARG A 93 -5.73 -16.35 -3.46
CA ARG A 93 -6.05 -16.73 -4.85
C ARG A 93 -4.81 -17.14 -5.64
N ALA A 94 -3.72 -16.37 -5.52
CA ALA A 94 -2.45 -16.69 -6.18
C ALA A 94 -1.89 -18.05 -5.73
N ARG A 95 -2.02 -18.38 -4.43
CA ARG A 95 -1.59 -19.66 -3.87
C ARG A 95 -2.52 -20.83 -4.19
N SER A 96 -3.82 -20.60 -4.37
CA SER A 96 -4.78 -21.68 -4.68
C SER A 96 -4.73 -22.13 -6.15
N ASN A 97 -4.15 -21.31 -7.03
CA ASN A 97 -4.00 -21.60 -8.46
C ASN A 97 -2.63 -22.20 -8.82
N GLY A 98 -1.78 -22.50 -7.83
CA GLY A 98 -0.44 -23.10 -8.00
C GLY A 98 -0.40 -24.58 -7.69
#